data_AF-A0A847B677-F1
#
_entry.id   AF-A0A847B677-F1
#
_cell.length_a   1.000
_cell.length_b   1.000
_cell.length_c   1.000
_cell.angle_alpha   90.00
_cell.angle_beta   90.00
_cell.angle_gamma   90.00
#
_symmetry.space_group_name_H-M   'P 1'
#
loop_
_entity.id
_entity.type
_entity.pdbx_description
1 polymer ?
#
loop_
_entity_poly.entity_id
_entity_poly.type
_entity_poly.pdbx_seq_one_letter_code
_entity_poly.pdbx_strand_id
1 'polypeptide(L)'
;MNNFSLYTFRLYHYLLTARDALEYSIQREHSLDVYNKRKQILTENLSEGTPLGDFLNNNGENGEKIREKINDYINDLYSSNSTILVPSGDTVRVDRAQLVTLFDMVVGISETLRDIVYQYISYGTKNKEIDPILTQVVHQDEKMYRIVLSMLVMRSFEQ
;
A
#
# COMPACT_ATOMS: atom_id res chain seq x y z
N MET A 1 20.93 -1.18 -10.68
CA MET A 1 19.84 -0.19 -10.68
C MET A 1 20.41 1.14 -10.20
N ASN A 2 20.13 2.27 -10.87
CA ASN A 2 20.65 3.58 -10.46
C ASN A 2 19.87 4.15 -9.25
N ASN A 3 20.35 5.26 -8.68
CA ASN A 3 19.75 5.86 -7.47
C ASN A 3 18.29 6.29 -7.68
N PHE A 4 17.95 6.88 -8.83
CA PHE A 4 16.58 7.31 -9.14
C PHE A 4 15.62 6.11 -9.25
N SER A 5 16.06 5.04 -9.91
CA SER A 5 15.30 3.80 -10.04
C SER A 5 15.13 3.10 -8.69
N LEU A 6 16.17 3.12 -7.82
CA LEU A 6 16.05 2.61 -6.46
C LEU A 6 15.07 3.40 -5.61
N TYR A 7 15.11 4.73 -5.72
CA TYR A 7 14.16 5.61 -5.06
C TYR A 7 12.72 5.30 -5.50
N THR A 8 12.49 5.21 -6.81
CA THR A 8 11.18 4.88 -7.39
C THR A 8 10.72 3.48 -6.99
N PHE A 9 11.63 2.50 -6.95
CA PHE A 9 11.33 1.14 -6.50
C PHE A 9 10.90 1.10 -5.03
N ARG A 10 11.48 1.92 -4.15
CA ARG A 10 11.07 2.02 -2.74
C ARG A 10 9.67 2.60 -2.59
N LEU A 11 9.30 3.61 -3.39
CA LEU A 11 7.92 4.11 -3.46
C LEU A 11 6.96 3.00 -3.92
N TYR A 12 7.34 2.25 -4.95
CA TYR A 12 6.56 1.12 -5.44
C TYR A 12 6.43 0.00 -4.38
N HIS A 13 7.48 -0.30 -3.64
CA HIS A 13 7.42 -1.27 -2.54
C HIS A 13 6.46 -0.84 -1.43
N TYR A 14 6.38 0.47 -1.14
CA TYR A 14 5.39 1.00 -0.22
C TYR A 14 3.95 0.76 -0.73
N LEU A 15 3.70 1.04 -2.01
CA LEU A 15 2.42 0.72 -2.66
C LEU A 15 2.06 -0.77 -2.53
N LEU A 16 3.00 -1.68 -2.79
CA LEU A 16 2.78 -3.12 -2.63
C LEU A 16 2.42 -3.47 -1.19
N THR A 17 3.13 -2.90 -0.21
CA THR A 17 2.88 -3.17 1.22
C THR A 17 1.47 -2.69 1.63
N ALA A 18 0.99 -1.58 1.07
CA ALA A 18 -0.38 -1.14 1.28
C ALA A 18 -1.40 -2.12 0.66
N ARG A 19 -1.18 -2.55 -0.58
CA ARG A 19 -2.04 -3.52 -1.30
C ARG A 19 -2.11 -4.88 -0.63
N ASP A 20 -1.02 -5.31 -0.01
CA ASP A 20 -0.87 -6.57 0.71
C ASP A 20 -1.90 -6.75 1.84
N ALA A 21 -2.51 -5.67 2.34
CA ALA A 21 -3.62 -5.77 3.28
C ALA A 21 -4.86 -6.48 2.68
N LEU A 22 -5.01 -6.53 1.35
CA LEU A 22 -6.05 -7.35 0.70
C LEU A 22 -5.90 -8.83 1.00
N GLU A 23 -4.71 -9.30 1.39
CA GLU A 23 -4.51 -10.69 1.79
C GLU A 23 -5.42 -11.09 2.95
N TYR A 24 -5.74 -10.17 3.86
CA TYR A 24 -6.67 -10.42 4.99
C TYR A 24 -8.11 -10.73 4.54
N SER A 25 -8.45 -10.49 3.26
CA SER A 25 -9.72 -10.93 2.69
C SER A 25 -9.77 -12.45 2.40
N ILE A 26 -8.62 -13.11 2.31
CA ILE A 26 -8.51 -14.55 2.05
C ILE A 26 -8.83 -15.30 3.34
N GLN A 27 -9.72 -16.29 3.27
CA GLN A 27 -10.11 -17.10 4.43
C GLN A 27 -8.98 -18.08 4.80
N ARG A 28 -8.06 -17.63 5.63
CA ARG A 28 -6.99 -18.43 6.23
C ARG A 28 -6.58 -17.86 7.59
N GLU A 29 -5.76 -18.58 8.31
CA GLU A 29 -5.08 -18.03 9.47
C GLU A 29 -4.01 -17.02 9.01
N HIS A 30 -3.96 -15.87 9.67
CA HIS A 30 -2.99 -14.81 9.36
C HIS A 30 -2.01 -14.65 10.51
N SER A 31 -0.71 -14.57 10.19
CA SER A 31 0.35 -14.41 11.18
C SER A 31 0.42 -13.00 11.74
N LEU A 32 0.52 -12.88 13.06
CA LEU A 32 0.77 -11.60 13.73
C LEU A 32 2.14 -10.99 13.37
N ASP A 33 3.15 -11.81 13.09
CA ASP A 33 4.48 -11.34 12.67
C ASP A 33 4.41 -10.59 11.34
N VAL A 34 3.69 -11.15 10.36
CA VAL A 34 3.48 -10.50 9.05
C VAL A 34 2.71 -9.18 9.21
N TYR A 35 1.68 -9.17 10.06
CA TYR A 35 0.93 -7.95 10.40
C TYR A 35 1.83 -6.86 11.00
N ASN A 36 2.67 -7.22 11.97
CA ASN A 36 3.57 -6.27 12.63
C ASN A 36 4.63 -5.74 11.67
N LYS A 37 5.19 -6.59 10.81
CA LYS A 37 6.15 -6.18 9.78
C LYS A 37 5.53 -5.21 8.77
N ARG A 38 4.31 -5.47 8.32
CA ARG A 38 3.57 -4.56 7.41
C ARG A 38 3.32 -3.22 8.07
N LYS A 39 2.80 -3.23 9.30
CA LYS A 39 2.62 -2.02 10.11
C LYS A 39 3.92 -1.22 10.21
N GLN A 40 5.02 -1.88 10.58
CA GLN A 40 6.33 -1.25 10.73
C GLN A 40 6.78 -0.58 9.42
N ILE A 41 6.75 -1.31 8.30
CA ILE A 41 7.14 -0.76 6.99
C ILE A 41 6.30 0.47 6.64
N LEU A 42 4.98 0.39 6.84
CA LEU A 42 4.06 1.48 6.52
C LEU A 42 4.31 2.72 7.39
N THR A 43 4.62 2.54 8.67
CA THR A 43 4.89 3.65 9.59
C THR A 43 6.28 4.25 9.37
N GLU A 44 7.33 3.44 9.28
CA GLU A 44 8.71 3.93 9.21
C GLU A 44 8.99 4.72 7.92
N ASN A 45 8.41 4.30 6.79
CA ASN A 45 8.58 4.98 5.51
C ASN A 45 7.83 6.33 5.41
N LEU A 46 7.18 6.79 6.46
CA LEU A 46 6.66 8.16 6.54
C LEU A 46 7.67 9.14 7.15
N SER A 47 8.76 8.63 7.72
CA SER A 47 9.80 9.44 8.35
C SER A 47 10.65 10.18 7.32
N GLU A 48 11.18 11.33 7.69
CA GLU A 48 12.14 12.09 6.88
C GLU A 48 13.39 11.24 6.53
N GLY A 49 13.94 11.44 5.33
CA GLY A 49 15.06 10.66 4.81
C GLY A 49 14.66 9.33 4.15
N THR A 50 13.37 9.01 4.15
CA THR A 50 12.81 7.91 3.35
C THR A 50 12.18 8.47 2.07
N PRO A 51 12.14 7.71 0.96
CA PRO A 51 11.59 8.23 -0.29
C PRO A 51 10.18 8.80 -0.19
N LEU A 52 9.28 8.10 0.52
CA LEU A 52 7.93 8.59 0.70
C LEU A 52 7.89 9.78 1.67
N GLY A 53 8.58 9.71 2.82
CA GLY A 53 8.66 10.86 3.73
C GLY A 53 9.19 12.14 3.07
N ASP A 54 10.25 12.02 2.26
CA ASP A 54 10.82 13.14 1.52
C ASP A 54 9.83 13.68 0.46
N PHE A 55 9.13 12.79 -0.26
CA PHE A 55 8.07 13.21 -1.18
C PHE A 55 6.99 14.01 -0.45
N LEU A 56 6.49 13.51 0.68
CA LEU A 56 5.46 14.19 1.46
C LEU A 56 5.93 15.58 1.90
N ASN A 57 7.13 15.68 2.47
CA ASN A 57 7.66 16.96 2.94
C ASN A 57 7.85 17.98 1.81
N ASN A 58 8.26 17.53 0.63
CA ASN A 58 8.49 18.40 -0.53
C ASN A 58 7.21 18.89 -1.22
N ASN A 59 6.04 18.31 -0.89
CA ASN A 59 4.75 18.66 -1.52
C ASN A 59 3.86 19.57 -0.65
N GLY A 60 4.39 20.11 0.46
CA GLY A 60 3.69 21.09 1.29
C GLY A 60 2.31 20.62 1.76
N GLU A 61 1.27 21.45 1.58
CA GLU A 61 -0.10 21.15 2.01
C GLU A 61 -0.67 19.86 1.40
N ASN A 62 -0.35 19.57 0.13
CA ASN A 62 -0.78 18.32 -0.50
C ASN A 62 -0.08 17.11 0.10
N GLY A 63 1.20 17.26 0.45
CA GLY A 63 1.97 16.25 1.16
C GLY A 63 1.36 15.90 2.52
N GLU A 64 0.98 16.91 3.30
CA GLU A 64 0.33 16.70 4.60
C GLU A 64 -1.03 16.01 4.47
N LYS A 65 -1.84 16.37 3.47
CA LYS A 65 -3.12 15.66 3.20
C LYS A 65 -2.92 14.19 2.85
N ILE A 66 -1.87 13.87 2.09
CA ILE A 66 -1.55 12.47 1.75
C ILE A 66 -1.04 11.75 3.00
N ARG A 67 -0.18 12.40 3.80
CA ARG A 67 0.33 11.86 5.06
C ARG A 67 -0.81 11.51 6.03
N GLU A 68 -1.78 12.40 6.19
CA GLU A 68 -2.97 12.18 7.01
C GLU A 68 -3.74 10.96 6.53
N LYS A 69 -4.08 10.88 5.23
CA LYS A 69 -4.76 9.70 4.65
C LYS A 69 -4.03 8.39 4.88
N ILE A 70 -2.70 8.39 4.80
CA ILE A 70 -1.91 7.19 5.06
C ILE A 70 -1.96 6.84 6.55
N ASN A 71 -1.85 7.81 7.45
CA ASN A 71 -1.94 7.58 8.88
C ASN A 71 -3.31 7.06 9.29
N ASP A 72 -4.39 7.59 8.72
CA ASP A 72 -5.75 7.11 8.94
C ASP A 72 -5.87 5.65 8.51
N TYR A 73 -5.40 5.33 7.29
CA TYR A 73 -5.34 3.95 6.81
C TYR A 73 -4.56 3.01 7.76
N ILE A 74 -3.40 3.45 8.27
CA ILE A 74 -2.61 2.68 9.23
C ILE A 74 -3.35 2.53 10.55
N ASN A 75 -4.00 3.57 11.06
CA ASN A 75 -4.70 3.54 12.33
C ASN A 75 -5.93 2.63 12.27
N ASP A 76 -6.71 2.73 11.21
CA ASP A 76 -7.94 1.97 11.04
C ASP A 76 -7.66 0.47 10.86
N LEU A 77 -6.55 0.08 10.24
CA LEU A 77 -6.18 -1.33 10.03
C LEU A 77 -5.21 -1.89 11.06
N TYR A 78 -4.26 -1.11 11.56
CA TYR A 78 -3.12 -1.61 12.32
C TYR A 78 -3.04 -1.11 13.78
N SER A 79 -4.02 -0.32 14.24
CA SER A 79 -4.09 0.10 15.65
C SER A 79 -4.63 -0.99 16.57
N SER A 80 -4.41 -0.82 17.88
CA SER A 80 -5.05 -1.67 18.91
C SER A 80 -6.57 -1.57 18.93
N ASN A 81 -7.11 -0.50 18.34
CA ASN A 81 -8.54 -0.21 18.32
C ASN A 81 -9.18 -0.59 16.99
N SER A 82 -8.42 -1.16 16.04
CA SER A 82 -8.96 -1.62 14.77
C SER A 82 -10.06 -2.65 15.03
N THR A 83 -11.21 -2.44 14.41
CA THR A 83 -12.31 -3.42 14.40
C THR A 83 -12.20 -4.40 13.24
N ILE A 84 -11.37 -4.09 12.24
CA ILE A 84 -11.21 -4.87 11.01
C ILE A 84 -10.19 -5.98 11.22
N LEU A 85 -8.97 -5.63 11.67
CA LEU A 85 -7.88 -6.57 11.92
C LEU A 85 -7.56 -6.56 13.41
N VAL A 86 -7.86 -7.66 14.10
CA VAL A 86 -7.72 -7.76 15.55
C VAL A 86 -6.65 -8.80 15.88
N PRO A 87 -5.47 -8.38 16.37
CA PRO A 87 -4.47 -9.30 16.92
C PRO A 87 -5.06 -10.20 18.02
N SER A 88 -4.80 -11.50 17.95
CA SER A 88 -5.26 -12.49 18.93
C SER A 88 -4.23 -13.62 19.06
N GLY A 89 -3.47 -13.61 20.16
CA GLY A 89 -2.33 -14.52 20.33
C GLY A 89 -1.29 -14.29 19.24
N ASP A 90 -0.90 -15.36 18.54
CA ASP A 90 0.06 -15.31 17.42
C ASP A 90 -0.60 -15.07 16.04
N THR A 91 -1.91 -14.82 16.03
CA THR A 91 -2.72 -14.70 14.81
C THR A 91 -3.43 -13.34 14.72
N VAL A 92 -3.97 -13.04 13.55
CA VAL A 92 -4.84 -11.88 13.32
C VAL A 92 -6.23 -12.37 12.94
N ARG A 93 -7.23 -12.01 13.75
CA ARG A 93 -8.64 -12.24 13.46
C ARG A 93 -9.14 -11.13 12.56
N VAL A 94 -9.78 -11.48 11.46
CA VAL A 94 -10.37 -10.53 10.52
C VAL A 94 -11.88 -10.48 10.72
N ASP A 95 -12.45 -9.30 10.91
CA ASP A 95 -13.89 -9.12 10.91
C ASP A 95 -14.44 -9.19 9.47
N ARG A 96 -15.17 -10.27 9.18
CA ARG A 96 -15.69 -10.55 7.84
C ARG A 96 -16.83 -9.61 7.44
N ALA A 97 -17.53 -9.01 8.41
CA ALA A 97 -18.57 -8.03 8.11
C ALA A 97 -17.99 -6.73 7.53
N GLN A 98 -16.69 -6.48 7.73
CA GLN A 98 -16.01 -5.25 7.32
C GLN A 98 -15.08 -5.44 6.10
N LEU A 99 -15.22 -6.54 5.35
CA LEU A 99 -14.38 -6.77 4.15
C LEU A 99 -14.59 -5.72 3.06
N VAL A 100 -15.83 -5.25 2.89
CA VAL A 100 -16.12 -4.18 1.94
C VAL A 100 -15.40 -2.89 2.34
N THR A 101 -15.39 -2.58 3.65
CA THR A 101 -14.62 -1.46 4.20
C THR A 101 -13.12 -1.63 3.96
N LEU A 102 -12.58 -2.83 4.21
CA LEU A 102 -11.18 -3.15 3.90
C LEU A 102 -10.85 -2.90 2.42
N PHE A 103 -11.71 -3.35 1.51
CA PHE A 103 -11.51 -3.12 0.07
C PHE A 103 -11.50 -1.64 -0.27
N ASP A 104 -12.49 -0.88 0.20
CA ASP A 104 -12.60 0.55 -0.07
C ASP A 104 -11.35 1.31 0.41
N MET A 105 -10.93 1.05 1.64
CA MET A 105 -9.73 1.64 2.23
C MET A 105 -8.46 1.32 1.44
N VAL A 106 -8.24 0.02 1.15
CA VAL A 106 -7.02 -0.41 0.46
C VAL A 106 -6.99 0.10 -0.97
N VAL A 107 -8.12 0.11 -1.68
CA VAL A 107 -8.22 0.67 -3.03
C VAL A 107 -7.95 2.18 -3.00
N GLY A 108 -8.61 2.92 -2.11
CA GLY A 108 -8.45 4.38 -2.01
C GLY A 108 -7.00 4.80 -1.77
N ILE A 109 -6.30 4.13 -0.84
CA ILE A 109 -4.89 4.45 -0.59
C ILE A 109 -3.98 3.97 -1.72
N SER A 110 -4.28 2.82 -2.33
CA SER A 110 -3.50 2.27 -3.44
C SER A 110 -3.54 3.17 -4.67
N GLU A 111 -4.68 3.79 -4.98
CA GLU A 111 -4.79 4.75 -6.09
C GLU A 111 -3.92 5.98 -5.84
N THR A 112 -3.97 6.54 -4.62
CA THR A 112 -3.15 7.69 -4.23
C THR A 112 -1.65 7.37 -4.33
N LEU A 113 -1.23 6.22 -3.78
CA LEU A 113 0.17 5.78 -3.81
C LEU A 113 0.64 5.43 -5.23
N ARG A 114 -0.25 4.85 -6.05
CA ARG A 114 0.05 4.56 -7.46
C ARG A 114 0.34 5.85 -8.22
N ASP A 115 -0.47 6.87 -8.04
CA ASP A 115 -0.29 8.13 -8.78
C ASP A 115 1.08 8.76 -8.47
N ILE A 116 1.55 8.66 -7.22
CA ILE A 116 2.91 9.05 -6.81
C ILE A 116 3.95 8.22 -7.59
N VAL A 117 3.84 6.89 -7.59
CA VAL A 117 4.79 6.01 -8.30
C VAL A 117 4.83 6.34 -9.80
N TYR A 118 3.68 6.52 -10.44
CA TYR A 118 3.59 6.82 -11.86
C TYR A 118 4.12 8.22 -12.20
N GLN A 119 4.01 9.19 -11.29
CA GLN A 119 4.65 10.50 -11.45
C GLN A 119 6.17 10.37 -11.56
N TYR A 120 6.80 9.58 -10.67
CA TYR A 120 8.25 9.34 -10.72
C TYR A 120 8.67 8.51 -11.94
N ILE A 121 7.89 7.50 -12.33
CA ILE A 121 8.13 6.75 -13.57
C ILE A 121 8.08 7.68 -14.79
N SER A 122 7.06 8.54 -14.87
CA SER A 122 6.90 9.49 -15.98
C SER A 122 8.05 10.48 -16.05
N TYR A 123 8.47 11.03 -14.91
CA TYR A 123 9.63 11.92 -14.82
C TYR A 123 10.91 11.18 -15.24
N GLY A 124 11.18 10.02 -14.66
CA GLY A 124 12.39 9.24 -14.94
C GLY A 124 12.47 8.76 -16.39
N THR A 125 11.32 8.44 -17.00
CA THR A 125 11.26 8.03 -18.42
C THR A 125 11.60 9.20 -19.35
N LYS A 126 11.06 10.40 -19.07
CA LYS A 126 11.37 11.62 -19.85
C LYS A 126 12.84 12.00 -19.77
N ASN A 127 13.44 11.87 -18.58
CA ASN A 127 14.84 12.23 -18.34
C ASN A 127 15.84 11.08 -18.58
N LYS A 128 15.36 9.88 -18.97
CA LYS A 128 16.18 8.65 -19.13
C LYS A 128 16.94 8.24 -17.87
N GLU A 129 16.35 8.50 -16.71
CA GLU A 129 16.90 8.19 -15.39
C GLU A 129 16.29 6.93 -14.76
N ILE A 130 15.27 6.34 -15.37
CA ILE A 130 14.63 5.12 -14.88
C ILE A 130 14.98 3.89 -15.72
N ASP A 131 15.21 2.77 -15.05
CA ASP A 131 15.35 1.47 -15.69
C ASP A 131 14.01 1.05 -16.36
N PRO A 132 14.00 0.74 -17.67
CA PRO A 132 12.79 0.28 -18.36
C PRO A 132 12.15 -0.95 -17.70
N ILE A 133 12.95 -1.84 -17.09
CA ILE A 133 12.45 -3.04 -16.43
C ILE A 133 11.53 -2.66 -15.26
N LEU A 134 11.88 -1.63 -14.48
CA LEU A 134 11.06 -1.17 -13.36
C LEU A 134 9.70 -0.69 -13.85
N THR A 135 9.67 0.09 -14.93
CA THR A 135 8.42 0.57 -15.56
C THR A 135 7.54 -0.60 -16.00
N GLN A 136 8.15 -1.62 -16.62
CA GLN A 136 7.42 -2.82 -17.04
C GLN A 136 6.85 -3.59 -15.86
N VAL A 137 7.61 -3.79 -14.78
CA VAL A 137 7.16 -4.51 -13.59
C VAL A 137 5.97 -3.80 -12.96
N VAL A 138 6.05 -2.48 -12.74
CA VAL A 138 4.95 -1.71 -12.13
C VAL A 138 3.68 -1.78 -12.98
N HIS A 139 3.81 -1.74 -14.30
CA HIS A 139 2.66 -1.83 -15.20
C HIS A 139 2.01 -3.22 -15.22
N GLN A 140 2.81 -4.28 -15.16
CA GLN A 140 2.28 -5.65 -15.12
C GLN A 140 1.64 -5.98 -13.77
N ASP A 141 2.26 -5.55 -12.68
CA ASP A 141 1.70 -5.66 -11.34
C ASP A 141 0.35 -4.95 -11.23
N GLU A 142 0.23 -3.72 -11.76
CA GLU A 142 -1.02 -2.97 -11.76
C GLU A 142 -2.17 -3.74 -12.43
N LYS A 143 -1.90 -4.38 -13.57
CA LYS A 143 -2.90 -5.22 -14.25
C LYS A 143 -3.28 -6.42 -13.40
N MET A 144 -2.31 -7.10 -12.82
CA MET A 144 -2.54 -8.25 -11.96
C MET A 144 -3.36 -7.87 -10.72
N TYR A 145 -2.96 -6.78 -10.04
CA TYR A 145 -3.65 -6.22 -8.89
C TYR A 145 -5.13 -5.96 -9.19
N ARG A 146 -5.45 -5.31 -10.32
CA ARG A 146 -6.85 -5.03 -10.70
C ARG A 146 -7.66 -6.29 -10.95
N ILE A 147 -7.07 -7.31 -11.57
CA ILE A 147 -7.73 -8.59 -11.81
C ILE A 147 -8.03 -9.27 -10.47
N VAL A 148 -7.01 -9.39 -9.60
CA VAL A 148 -7.15 -10.03 -8.29
C VAL A 148 -8.18 -9.29 -7.43
N LEU A 149 -8.11 -7.96 -7.37
CA LEU A 149 -9.08 -7.13 -6.65
C LEU A 149 -10.51 -7.38 -7.16
N SER A 150 -10.70 -7.38 -8.48
CA SER A 150 -12.02 -7.61 -9.08
C SER A 150 -12.56 -9.00 -8.68
N MET A 151 -11.72 -10.03 -8.69
CA MET A 151 -12.11 -11.38 -8.26
C MET A 151 -12.45 -11.43 -6.77
N LEU A 152 -11.67 -10.77 -5.91
CA LEU A 152 -11.92 -10.73 -4.46
C LEU A 152 -13.23 -10.01 -4.14
N VAL A 153 -13.49 -8.89 -4.82
CA VAL A 153 -14.74 -8.12 -4.66
C VAL A 153 -15.93 -8.92 -5.16
N MET A 154 -15.87 -9.53 -6.35
CA MET A 154 -16.96 -10.37 -6.87
C MET A 154 -17.30 -11.52 -5.91
N ARG A 155 -16.28 -12.22 -5.39
CA ARG A 155 -16.47 -13.30 -4.40
C ARG A 155 -17.16 -12.81 -3.13
N SER A 156 -16.97 -11.55 -2.73
CA SER A 156 -17.62 -10.99 -1.53
C SER A 156 -19.11 -10.74 -1.70
N PHE A 157 -19.60 -10.59 -2.93
CA PHE A 157 -21.02 -10.44 -3.24
C PHE A 157 -21.74 -11.78 -3.49
N GLU A 158 -20.99 -12.87 -3.67
CA GLU A 158 -21.52 -14.22 -3.87
C GLU A 158 -21.75 -14.99 -2.55
N GLN A 159 -21.33 -14.43 -1.41
CA GLN A 159 -21.51 -15.00 -0.06
C GLN A 159 -22.73 -14.40 0.63
#